data_AF-A0A023D729-F1
#
_entry.id   AF-A0A023D729-F1
#
_cell.length_a   1.000
_cell.length_b   1.000
_cell.length_c   1.000
_cell.angle_alpha   90.00
_cell.angle_beta   90.00
_cell.angle_gamma   90.00
#
_symmetry.space_group_name_H-M   'P 1'
#
loop_
_entity.id
_entity.type
_entity.pdbx_description
1 polymer ?
#
loop_
_entity_poly.entity_id
_entity_poly.type
_entity_poly.pdbx_seq_one_letter_code
_entity_poly.pdbx_strand_id
1 'polypeptide(L)'
;MRSAHSGARTIEDPMTTAPLPRVSVLLAAAVLSLSSLAACSGGPVTPDRDPTGIWTGALVTDEGTCPSERDSTLQINAHDISFTPGDGSIVLKGKRLPDNSHFRARAQTKGADGKPWPMVFDAYPVGRAIGGTYGTPACRAHITLTHPTR
;
A
#
# COMPACT_ATOMS: atom_id res chain seq x y z
N MET A 1 -52.05 56.92 30.46
CA MET A 1 -51.84 58.36 30.74
C MET A 1 -50.35 58.63 30.51
N ARG A 2 -49.82 59.57 29.71
CA ARG A 2 -50.27 60.54 28.66
C ARG A 2 -49.08 60.64 27.65
N SER A 3 -49.10 61.12 26.40
CA SER A 3 -50.08 61.71 25.45
C SER A 3 -49.82 61.07 24.04
N ALA A 4 -50.30 61.45 22.84
CA ALA A 4 -50.65 62.71 22.15
C ALA A 4 -49.42 63.60 21.79
N HIS A 5 -49.28 64.22 20.60
CA HIS A 5 -50.21 64.40 19.45
C HIS A 5 -49.46 64.73 18.12
N SER A 6 -50.19 64.64 16.98
CA SER A 6 -49.95 65.28 15.65
C SER A 6 -48.66 64.97 14.86
N GLY A 7 -48.66 65.00 13.51
CA GLY A 7 -49.76 65.03 12.55
C GLY A 7 -49.61 66.05 11.40
N ALA A 8 -49.60 65.59 10.14
CA ALA A 8 -49.71 66.42 8.94
C ALA A 8 -50.37 65.65 7.76
N ARG A 9 -51.04 66.38 6.87
CA ARG A 9 -51.52 65.96 5.52
C ARG A 9 -50.61 66.70 4.48
N THR A 10 -50.63 66.53 3.15
CA THR A 10 -51.75 66.37 2.20
C THR A 10 -51.24 65.88 0.82
N ILE A 11 -51.98 64.94 0.23
CA ILE A 11 -52.33 64.71 -1.19
C ILE A 11 -51.62 65.54 -2.28
N GLU A 12 -51.12 64.85 -3.34
CA GLU A 12 -51.49 65.11 -4.75
C GLU A 12 -51.28 63.86 -5.65
N ASP A 13 -52.02 63.80 -6.76
CA ASP A 13 -52.27 62.65 -7.68
C ASP A 13 -51.37 62.74 -8.97
N PRO A 14 -51.45 61.88 -10.04
CA PRO A 14 -52.50 60.92 -10.41
C PRO A 14 -52.04 59.52 -10.92
N MET A 15 -53.05 58.73 -11.31
CA MET A 15 -53.02 57.41 -11.98
C MET A 15 -52.25 57.36 -13.32
N THR A 16 -51.78 56.16 -13.73
CA THR A 16 -52.17 55.48 -15.01
C THR A 16 -51.56 54.07 -15.16
N THR A 17 -52.39 53.11 -15.62
CA THR A 17 -52.18 51.69 -16.08
C THR A 17 -50.75 51.15 -16.28
N ALA A 18 -50.45 49.86 -16.05
CA ALA A 18 -51.14 48.68 -16.62
C ALA A 18 -50.92 47.33 -15.86
N PRO A 19 -51.66 46.23 -16.18
CA PRO A 19 -51.67 45.01 -15.37
C PRO A 19 -51.02 43.74 -15.98
N LEU A 20 -50.37 42.94 -15.12
CA LEU A 20 -50.22 41.45 -15.19
C LEU A 20 -49.35 40.87 -16.36
N PRO A 21 -48.88 39.59 -16.30
CA PRO A 21 -49.29 38.48 -15.43
C PRO A 21 -48.22 37.87 -14.50
N ARG A 22 -48.68 36.97 -13.62
CA ARG A 22 -47.85 36.07 -12.79
C ARG A 22 -47.60 34.73 -13.53
N VAL A 23 -46.35 34.45 -13.92
CA VAL A 23 -45.84 33.16 -14.43
C VAL A 23 -44.33 33.14 -14.12
N SER A 24 -43.67 32.09 -13.63
CA SER A 24 -44.09 30.90 -12.86
C SER A 24 -42.88 30.41 -12.03
N VAL A 25 -43.07 29.44 -11.13
CA VAL A 25 -41.98 28.84 -10.33
C VAL A 25 -41.13 27.86 -11.16
N LEU A 26 -39.91 27.54 -10.68
CA LEU A 26 -38.95 26.51 -11.17
C LEU A 26 -38.15 26.97 -12.42
N LEU A 27 -36.82 26.98 -12.43
CA LEU A 27 -35.92 25.81 -12.31
C LEU A 27 -34.47 26.24 -11.95
N ALA A 28 -33.87 25.60 -10.95
CA ALA A 28 -32.44 25.74 -10.63
C ALA A 28 -31.65 24.53 -11.17
N ALA A 29 -31.25 24.60 -12.45
CA ALA A 29 -30.43 23.59 -13.13
C ALA A 29 -29.78 24.21 -14.38
N ALA A 30 -28.54 23.90 -14.77
CA ALA A 30 -27.48 23.15 -14.09
C ALA A 30 -26.10 23.70 -14.51
N VAL A 31 -25.16 23.82 -13.58
CA VAL A 31 -23.80 24.37 -13.83
C VAL A 31 -22.74 23.54 -13.10
N LEU A 32 -22.71 22.22 -13.36
CA LEU A 32 -21.87 21.25 -12.64
C LEU A 32 -21.59 20.02 -13.54
N SER A 33 -20.65 20.16 -14.49
CA SER A 33 -20.43 19.13 -15.54
C SER A 33 -18.96 18.87 -15.91
N LEU A 34 -17.98 19.33 -15.12
CA LEU A 34 -16.54 19.13 -15.36
C LEU A 34 -15.77 18.79 -14.06
N SER A 35 -15.92 17.58 -13.51
CA SER A 35 -15.14 17.13 -12.32
C SER A 35 -14.99 15.59 -12.20
N SER A 36 -14.81 14.88 -13.32
CA SER A 36 -14.89 13.39 -13.35
C SER A 36 -13.68 12.66 -13.95
N LEU A 37 -12.47 13.25 -13.93
CA LEU A 37 -11.24 12.45 -14.08
C LEU A 37 -10.87 11.84 -12.72
N ALA A 38 -11.57 10.76 -12.35
CA ALA A 38 -11.22 9.97 -11.18
C ALA A 38 -9.82 9.36 -11.38
N ALA A 39 -8.87 9.72 -10.51
CA ALA A 39 -7.49 9.31 -10.67
C ALA A 39 -7.34 7.79 -10.49
N CYS A 40 -6.76 7.11 -11.48
CA CYS A 40 -6.28 5.73 -11.36
C CYS A 40 -4.98 5.68 -10.54
N SER A 41 -4.99 6.24 -9.32
CA SER A 41 -3.90 6.12 -8.36
C SER A 41 -3.89 4.69 -7.81
N GLY A 42 -3.24 3.77 -8.53
CA GLY A 42 -2.83 2.49 -7.98
C GLY A 42 -1.99 2.76 -6.74
N GLY A 43 -2.54 2.47 -5.57
CA GLY A 43 -1.83 2.65 -4.30
C GLY A 43 -0.54 1.81 -4.26
N PRO A 44 0.45 2.18 -3.43
CA PRO A 44 1.69 1.41 -3.32
C PRO A 44 1.38 -0.05 -3.06
N VAL A 45 1.99 -0.94 -3.83
CA VAL A 45 1.88 -2.39 -3.61
C VAL A 45 2.54 -2.71 -2.28
N THR A 46 1.76 -3.29 -1.37
CA THR A 46 2.23 -3.73 -0.05
C THR A 46 2.21 -5.26 0.02
N PRO A 47 3.23 -5.90 0.63
CA PRO A 47 3.38 -7.36 0.59
C PRO A 47 2.32 -8.14 1.39
N ASP A 48 1.50 -7.49 2.20
CA ASP A 48 0.28 -8.07 2.81
C ASP A 48 -0.88 -8.22 1.81
N ARG A 49 -0.90 -7.41 0.74
CA ARG A 49 -1.94 -7.41 -0.29
C ARG A 49 -1.51 -8.15 -1.55
N ASP A 50 -0.35 -7.82 -2.08
CA ASP A 50 0.26 -8.55 -3.19
C ASP A 50 1.80 -8.61 -3.04
N PRO A 51 2.33 -9.70 -2.46
CA PRO A 51 3.77 -9.92 -2.36
C PRO A 51 4.41 -10.42 -3.67
N THR A 52 3.64 -10.63 -4.75
CA THR A 52 4.14 -11.24 -6.00
C THR A 52 5.20 -10.35 -6.66
N GLY A 53 6.38 -10.91 -6.95
CA GLY A 53 7.48 -10.15 -7.52
C GLY A 53 8.86 -10.64 -7.09
N ILE A 54 9.85 -9.76 -7.23
CA ILE A 54 11.23 -9.96 -6.81
C ILE A 54 11.53 -8.95 -5.70
N TRP A 55 12.13 -9.40 -4.60
CA TRP A 55 12.49 -8.57 -3.46
C TRP A 55 13.97 -8.78 -3.12
N THR A 56 14.70 -7.71 -2.85
CA THR A 56 16.17 -7.72 -2.70
C THR A 56 16.62 -7.02 -1.42
N GLY A 57 17.76 -7.45 -0.86
CA GLY A 57 18.43 -6.76 0.25
C GLY A 57 19.54 -7.60 0.90
N ALA A 58 20.45 -6.95 1.63
CA ALA A 58 21.59 -7.61 2.26
C ALA A 58 21.19 -8.40 3.52
N LEU A 59 21.86 -9.54 3.74
CA LEU A 59 21.83 -10.25 5.03
C LEU A 59 22.65 -9.48 6.07
N VAL A 60 22.10 -9.30 7.26
CA VAL A 60 22.83 -8.74 8.41
C VAL A 60 23.09 -9.88 9.40
N THR A 61 24.35 -10.26 9.54
CA THR A 61 24.78 -11.40 10.36
C THR A 61 24.60 -11.11 11.85
N ASP A 62 23.78 -11.91 12.52
CA ASP A 62 23.59 -11.90 13.98
C ASP A 62 24.58 -12.84 14.68
N GLU A 63 24.90 -13.97 14.05
CA GLU A 63 25.75 -15.04 14.60
C GLU A 63 26.53 -15.75 13.48
N GLY A 64 27.81 -16.05 13.73
CA GLY A 64 28.63 -16.92 12.86
C GLY A 64 29.03 -16.28 11.53
N THR A 65 28.97 -17.04 10.43
CA THR A 65 29.36 -16.57 9.08
C THR A 65 28.24 -16.83 8.08
N CYS A 66 27.42 -15.82 7.81
CA CYS A 66 26.45 -15.82 6.72
C CYS A 66 27.03 -15.14 5.45
N PRO A 67 26.51 -15.43 4.25
CA PRO A 67 26.93 -14.80 3.00
C PRO A 67 26.33 -13.39 2.88
N SER A 68 26.88 -12.43 3.64
CA SER A 68 26.43 -11.04 3.72
C SER A 68 27.15 -10.08 2.76
N GLU A 69 28.05 -10.59 1.91
CA GLU A 69 28.86 -9.79 0.98
C GLU A 69 28.08 -9.29 -0.27
N ARG A 70 26.84 -9.73 -0.43
CA ARG A 70 25.95 -9.41 -1.55
C ARG A 70 24.49 -9.36 -1.10
N ASP A 71 23.65 -8.71 -1.90
CA ASP A 71 22.20 -8.79 -1.73
C ASP A 71 21.69 -10.21 -1.91
N SER A 72 20.71 -10.59 -1.10
CA SER A 72 19.91 -11.80 -1.26
C SER A 72 18.65 -11.47 -2.05
N THR A 73 18.13 -12.46 -2.77
CA THR A 73 16.91 -12.32 -3.58
C THR A 73 15.81 -13.26 -3.10
N LEU A 74 14.62 -12.73 -2.86
CA LEU A 74 13.38 -13.47 -2.67
C LEU A 74 12.47 -13.27 -3.90
N GLN A 75 12.21 -14.34 -4.64
CA GLN A 75 11.17 -14.38 -5.67
C GLN A 75 9.89 -14.98 -5.09
N ILE A 76 8.76 -14.31 -5.30
CA ILE A 76 7.43 -14.77 -4.89
C ILE A 76 6.55 -14.89 -6.13
N ASN A 77 6.13 -16.12 -6.43
CA ASN A 77 5.24 -16.46 -7.53
C ASN A 77 3.80 -16.69 -7.00
N ALA A 78 2.89 -17.13 -7.86
CA ALA A 78 1.49 -17.39 -7.48
C ALA A 78 1.31 -18.56 -6.50
N HIS A 79 2.21 -19.56 -6.51
CA HIS A 79 2.05 -20.82 -5.75
C HIS A 79 3.32 -21.27 -5.00
N ASP A 80 4.45 -20.63 -5.27
CA ASP A 80 5.77 -20.99 -4.76
C ASP A 80 6.59 -19.73 -4.47
N ILE A 81 7.62 -19.92 -3.66
CA ILE A 81 8.61 -18.89 -3.37
C ILE A 81 10.01 -19.48 -3.50
N SER A 82 11.00 -18.64 -3.76
CA SER A 82 12.40 -19.03 -3.62
C SER A 82 13.31 -17.92 -3.13
N PHE A 83 14.21 -18.28 -2.22
CA PHE A 83 15.18 -17.38 -1.62
C PHE A 83 16.60 -17.81 -1.94
N THR A 84 17.40 -16.86 -2.41
CA THR A 84 18.82 -17.03 -2.76
C THR A 84 19.65 -16.12 -1.85
N PRO A 85 20.34 -16.66 -0.82
CA PRO A 85 21.16 -15.88 0.10
C PRO A 85 22.45 -15.41 -0.60
N GLY A 86 22.76 -14.11 -0.50
CA GLY A 86 23.99 -13.48 -1.00
C GLY A 86 24.26 -13.70 -2.49
N ASP A 87 23.22 -13.79 -3.32
CA ASP A 87 23.28 -14.18 -4.74
C ASP A 87 24.09 -15.47 -4.99
N GLY A 88 24.06 -16.39 -4.02
CA GLY A 88 24.79 -17.66 -4.05
C GLY A 88 24.14 -18.72 -4.95
N SER A 89 24.87 -19.81 -5.20
CA SER A 89 24.41 -20.92 -6.03
C SER A 89 23.32 -21.81 -5.41
N ILE A 90 22.97 -21.60 -4.13
CA ILE A 90 21.98 -22.40 -3.40
C ILE A 90 20.65 -21.66 -3.34
N VAL A 91 19.61 -22.24 -3.93
CA VAL A 91 18.26 -21.66 -3.91
C VAL A 91 17.36 -22.43 -2.95
N LEU A 92 16.94 -21.79 -1.87
CA LEU A 92 15.92 -22.31 -0.96
C LEU A 92 14.55 -22.23 -1.64
N LYS A 93 13.73 -23.28 -1.53
CA LYS A 93 12.38 -23.35 -2.14
C LYS A 93 11.30 -23.47 -1.09
N GLY A 94 10.13 -22.88 -1.37
CA GLY A 94 8.96 -22.92 -0.50
C GLY A 94 7.65 -22.94 -1.28
N LYS A 95 6.53 -23.08 -0.57
CA LYS A 95 5.18 -22.92 -1.12
C LYS A 95 4.54 -21.67 -0.52
N ARG A 96 3.77 -20.95 -1.33
CA ARG A 96 3.00 -19.79 -0.87
C ARG A 96 1.79 -20.31 -0.08
N LEU A 97 1.64 -19.85 1.16
CA LEU A 97 0.51 -20.21 2.01
C LEU A 97 -0.71 -19.32 1.68
N PRO A 98 -1.95 -19.79 1.94
CA PRO A 98 -3.17 -19.00 1.66
C PRO A 98 -3.27 -17.69 2.45
N ASP A 99 -2.55 -17.57 3.57
CA ASP A 99 -2.53 -16.37 4.43
C ASP A 99 -1.84 -15.16 3.78
N ASN A 100 -0.92 -15.38 2.82
CA ASN A 100 0.03 -14.39 2.29
C ASN A 100 0.89 -13.66 3.36
N SER A 101 0.84 -14.08 4.63
CA SER A 101 1.53 -13.41 5.74
C SER A 101 2.85 -14.08 6.10
N HIS A 102 3.09 -15.32 5.68
CA HIS A 102 4.31 -16.06 6.00
C HIS A 102 4.98 -16.70 4.77
N PHE A 103 6.26 -16.37 4.57
CA PHE A 103 7.10 -16.87 3.49
C PHE A 103 8.20 -17.76 4.09
N ARG A 104 8.04 -19.09 3.98
CA ARG A 104 9.01 -20.08 4.48
C ARG A 104 9.64 -20.87 3.34
N ALA A 105 10.94 -20.70 3.12
CA ALA A 105 11.72 -21.42 2.11
C ALA A 105 12.81 -22.26 2.78
N ARG A 106 13.14 -23.43 2.20
CA ARG A 106 14.13 -24.36 2.75
C ARG A 106 14.98 -24.99 1.66
N ALA A 107 16.19 -25.40 2.03
CA ALA A 107 17.05 -26.29 1.25
C ALA A 107 17.79 -27.24 2.19
N GLN A 108 18.17 -28.40 1.67
CA GLN A 108 18.92 -29.42 2.40
C GLN A 108 20.10 -29.85 1.54
N THR A 109 21.31 -29.43 1.93
CA THR A 109 22.56 -29.88 1.29
C THR A 109 23.34 -30.80 2.23
N LYS A 110 24.57 -31.18 1.84
CA LYS A 110 25.56 -31.80 2.70
C LYS A 110 26.67 -30.81 3.02
N GLY A 111 27.16 -30.81 4.26
CA GLY A 111 28.37 -30.09 4.65
C GLY A 111 29.64 -30.74 4.07
N ALA A 112 30.78 -30.07 4.22
CA ALA A 112 32.09 -30.62 3.81
C ALA A 112 32.48 -31.89 4.59
N ASP A 113 31.88 -32.11 5.77
CA ASP A 113 31.98 -33.31 6.59
C ASP A 113 30.96 -34.41 6.20
N GLY A 114 30.20 -34.21 5.13
CA GLY A 114 29.17 -35.11 4.62
C GLY A 114 27.85 -35.08 5.39
N LYS A 115 27.74 -34.36 6.52
CA LYS A 115 26.52 -34.33 7.36
C LYS A 115 25.40 -33.50 6.70
N PRO A 116 24.12 -33.74 7.05
CA PRO A 116 23.01 -32.90 6.58
C PRO A 116 23.19 -31.44 7.01
N TRP A 117 23.18 -30.53 6.03
CA TRP A 117 23.26 -29.08 6.23
C TRP A 117 21.93 -28.41 5.84
N PRO A 118 20.98 -28.29 6.79
CA PRO A 118 19.70 -27.62 6.54
C PRO A 118 19.89 -26.11 6.42
N MET A 119 19.15 -25.48 5.52
CA MET A 119 19.09 -24.03 5.36
C MET A 119 17.63 -23.61 5.37
N VAL A 120 17.30 -22.59 6.17
CA VAL A 120 15.93 -22.09 6.34
C VAL A 120 15.92 -20.58 6.17
N PHE A 121 14.89 -20.10 5.46
CA PHE A 121 14.51 -18.70 5.36
C PHE A 121 13.06 -18.57 5.82
N ASP A 122 12.78 -17.59 6.69
CA ASP A 122 11.48 -17.34 7.29
C ASP A 122 11.20 -15.83 7.33
N ALA A 123 10.13 -15.39 6.67
CA ALA A 123 9.82 -13.98 6.49
C ALA A 123 8.32 -13.64 6.48
N TYR A 124 7.99 -12.36 6.62
CA TYR A 124 6.64 -11.81 6.72
C TYR A 124 6.58 -10.35 6.23
N PRO A 125 5.40 -9.83 5.82
CA PRO A 125 5.22 -8.42 5.47
C PRO A 125 5.54 -7.46 6.63
N VAL A 126 6.31 -6.39 6.35
CA VAL A 126 6.64 -5.31 7.28
C VAL A 126 6.44 -3.96 6.57
N GLY A 127 5.20 -3.47 6.58
CA GLY A 127 4.81 -2.21 5.94
C GLY A 127 4.92 -2.27 4.41
N ARG A 128 6.03 -1.76 3.85
CA ARG A 128 6.35 -1.81 2.41
C ARG A 128 7.54 -2.72 2.07
N ALA A 129 8.07 -3.43 3.06
CA ALA A 129 9.17 -4.38 2.93
C ALA A 129 8.73 -5.78 3.36
N ILE A 130 9.56 -6.79 3.12
CA ILE A 130 9.44 -8.11 3.72
C ILE A 130 10.59 -8.28 4.71
N GLY A 131 10.28 -8.43 5.99
CA GLY A 131 11.25 -8.69 7.05
C GLY A 131 11.39 -10.19 7.29
N GLY A 132 12.60 -10.67 7.58
CA GLY A 132 12.81 -12.10 7.80
C GLY A 132 14.15 -12.47 8.42
N THR A 133 14.37 -13.77 8.55
CA THR A 133 15.59 -14.38 9.05
C THR A 133 16.08 -15.51 8.14
N TYR A 134 17.38 -15.75 8.18
CA TYR A 134 18.08 -16.84 7.50
C TYR A 134 18.93 -17.61 8.51
N GLY A 135 18.93 -18.93 8.42
CA GLY A 135 19.62 -19.81 9.37
C GLY A 135 20.23 -21.05 8.74
N THR A 136 21.45 -21.37 9.18
CA THR A 136 22.21 -22.59 8.84
C THR A 136 22.87 -23.16 10.11
N PRO A 137 23.47 -24.36 10.11
CA PRO A 137 24.26 -24.86 11.23
C PRO A 137 25.42 -23.95 11.68
N ALA A 138 25.90 -23.02 10.84
CA ALA A 138 27.03 -22.13 11.14
C ALA A 138 26.70 -20.63 11.17
N CYS A 139 25.45 -20.21 10.97
CA CYS A 139 25.12 -18.78 11.04
C CYS A 139 23.64 -18.46 11.28
N ARG A 140 23.39 -17.26 11.82
CA ARG A 140 22.09 -16.56 11.88
C ARG A 140 22.23 -15.18 11.27
N ALA A 141 21.23 -14.76 10.52
CA ALA A 141 21.11 -13.39 10.02
C ALA A 141 19.65 -12.96 9.94
N HIS A 142 19.41 -11.66 10.10
CA HIS A 142 18.16 -11.02 9.75
C HIS A 142 18.30 -10.31 8.39
N ILE A 143 17.16 -9.98 7.79
CA ILE A 143 17.10 -9.32 6.49
C ILE A 143 15.85 -8.47 6.36
N THR A 144 15.99 -7.32 5.69
CA THR A 144 14.86 -6.51 5.21
C THR A 144 14.96 -6.45 3.68
N LEU A 145 13.93 -6.96 3.03
CA LEU A 145 13.83 -7.04 1.57
C LEU A 145 12.89 -5.95 1.04
N THR A 146 13.32 -5.21 0.02
CA THR A 146 12.49 -4.23 -0.69
C THR A 146 12.16 -4.74 -2.09
N HIS A 147 10.95 -4.46 -2.56
CA HIS A 147 10.64 -4.61 -3.98
C HIS A 147 11.30 -3.46 -4.75
N PRO A 148 11.97 -3.69 -5.89
CA PRO A 148 12.48 -2.61 -6.72
C PRO A 148 11.27 -1.80 -7.23
N THR A 149 11.20 -0.53 -6.85
CA THR A 149 10.17 0.39 -7.32
C THR A 149 10.42 0.72 -8.79
N ARG A 150 9.37 0.57 -9.63
CA ARG A 150 9.26 1.32 -10.88
C ARG A 150 8.71 2.71 -10.61
#